data_AF-R7AIE3-F1
#
_entry.id   AF-R7AIE3-F1
#
_cell.length_a   1.000
_cell.length_b   1.000
_cell.length_c   1.000
_cell.angle_alpha   90.00
_cell.angle_beta   90.00
_cell.angle_gamma   90.00
#
_symmetry.space_group_name_H-M   'P 1'
#
loop_
_entity.id
_entity.type
_entity.pdbx_description
1 polymer ?
#
loop_
_entity_poly.entity_id
_entity_poly.type
_entity_poly.pdbx_seq_one_letter_code
_entity_poly.pdbx_strand_id
1 'polypeptide(L)'
;MNFIRQKTTRLLAMLLVMSSLLVSGCGSNAATAVDATIGSTSETVAQAVTEAETTTPAPKSTEVSLMMIGDMLIHEGVYKSGLQDDGTYNFDHLFKNILPDVKAADISIVNQETILGGTELGLSGYPAFNSPYEIADAISKAGFNVVLHATNHTLDKGLKGVNNDINYWKNNFPDIKVLGINENEEQYNSIYVYEKDDFKISILNYTYGTNGIPLPSSNPYVVNLLDEDKIRTDVAKAKELSDLVIVCPHWGTEYVYTPDSWQKKWTNLFLELGVDVVIGAHPHVIEPVEVKTRDDGHQMLVYYSLGNFVSNQDHSPRMLGAMAKVTMVKDDSGAYVKSYSVVPLVTQKLFGKGQITTYKLSDYTQTLASQNAIRRDENGADFSLSFCQNLAQQVFGDMWTGEVQMMPSDDADAASKTQTSKAAKSN
;
A
#
# COMPACT_ATOMS: atom_id res chain seq x y z
N MET A 1 59.54 -23.46 -24.44
CA MET A 1 60.46 -22.42 -24.94
C MET A 1 60.18 -21.14 -24.14
N ASN A 2 61.13 -20.77 -23.29
CA ASN A 2 61.12 -19.61 -22.40
C ASN A 2 61.30 -18.29 -23.16
N PHE A 3 60.81 -17.17 -22.60
CA PHE A 3 61.42 -15.82 -22.50
C PHE A 3 60.32 -14.90 -21.92
N ILE A 4 60.29 -14.41 -20.67
CA ILE A 4 61.20 -13.61 -19.81
C ILE A 4 61.57 -12.22 -20.35
N ARG A 5 61.00 -11.17 -19.72
CA ARG A 5 61.62 -9.92 -19.18
C ARG A 5 60.50 -9.05 -18.56
N GLN A 6 60.35 -8.85 -17.24
CA GLN A 6 61.08 -7.98 -16.27
C GLN A 6 61.38 -6.57 -16.82
N LYS A 7 61.23 -5.42 -16.14
CA LYS A 7 60.97 -4.94 -14.75
C LYS A 7 60.62 -3.42 -14.89
N THR A 8 59.94 -2.72 -13.97
CA THR A 8 60.52 -1.99 -12.81
C THR A 8 59.38 -1.40 -11.94
N THR A 9 59.23 -1.68 -10.63
CA THR A 9 59.88 -1.18 -9.38
C THR A 9 59.52 0.24 -8.89
N ARG A 10 58.92 0.32 -7.68
CA ARG A 10 59.20 1.21 -6.50
C ARG A 10 58.17 0.86 -5.39
N LEU A 11 58.47 0.15 -4.28
CA LEU A 11 59.16 0.51 -3.00
C LEU A 11 58.57 1.78 -2.34
N LEU A 12 57.91 1.74 -1.17
CA LEU A 12 58.37 1.56 0.24
C LEU A 12 57.12 1.16 1.11
N ALA A 13 57.04 0.18 2.03
CA ALA A 13 57.78 -0.15 3.27
C ALA A 13 57.89 1.02 4.27
N MET A 14 57.66 0.94 5.59
CA MET A 14 57.13 -0.02 6.59
C MET A 14 57.28 0.73 7.94
N LEU A 15 56.45 0.52 8.97
CA LEU A 15 56.89 0.17 10.35
C LEU A 15 55.73 0.18 11.37
N LEU A 16 55.67 -0.93 12.13
CA LEU A 16 55.04 -1.11 13.44
C LEU A 16 55.73 -0.27 14.53
N VAL A 17 55.08 -0.05 15.68
CA VAL A 17 55.50 -0.54 17.02
C VAL A 17 54.31 -0.54 18.02
N MET A 18 54.36 -1.54 18.89
CA MET A 18 53.49 -2.05 19.96
C MET A 18 53.23 -1.16 21.21
N SER A 19 52.32 -1.69 22.04
CA SER A 19 52.35 -1.86 23.52
C SER A 19 51.60 -0.90 24.46
N SER A 20 50.43 -1.40 24.92
CA SER A 20 49.92 -1.54 26.31
C SER A 20 50.44 -0.66 27.45
N LEU A 21 49.52 -0.12 28.27
CA LEU A 21 49.45 -0.33 29.75
C LEU A 21 48.17 0.27 30.37
N LEU A 22 47.56 -0.53 31.27
CA LEU A 22 46.48 -0.20 32.22
C LEU A 22 47.02 0.62 33.40
N VAL A 23 46.23 1.55 33.95
CA VAL A 23 46.15 1.82 35.42
C VAL A 23 44.76 2.38 35.78
N SER A 24 44.15 1.77 36.79
CA SER A 24 42.92 2.15 37.50
C SER A 24 43.15 3.30 38.50
N GLY A 25 42.10 4.06 38.84
CA GLY A 25 42.16 5.00 39.96
C GLY A 25 40.81 5.52 40.42
N CYS A 26 40.22 4.88 41.43
CA CYS A 26 39.19 5.45 42.31
C CYS A 26 39.83 6.47 43.27
N GLY A 27 39.06 7.47 43.72
CA GLY A 27 39.46 8.31 44.84
C GLY A 27 38.39 9.34 45.22
N SER A 28 37.68 9.05 46.29
CA SER A 28 36.69 9.89 46.97
C SER A 28 37.29 10.65 48.16
N ASN A 29 36.59 11.73 48.57
CA ASN A 29 36.63 12.46 49.84
C ASN A 29 37.85 13.34 50.16
N ALA A 30 37.60 14.63 50.44
CA ALA A 30 37.63 15.14 51.82
C ALA A 30 37.15 16.60 51.88
N ALA A 31 36.34 16.86 52.92
CA ALA A 31 35.86 18.16 53.33
C ALA A 31 36.97 19.00 54.00
N THR A 32 36.83 20.32 53.92
CA THR A 32 37.42 21.25 54.89
C THR A 32 36.34 22.21 55.35
N ALA A 33 36.06 22.14 56.65
CA ALA A 33 35.26 23.08 57.40
C ALA A 33 36.04 24.38 57.65
N VAL A 34 35.33 25.50 57.64
CA VAL A 34 35.75 26.71 58.36
C VAL A 34 34.51 27.25 59.08
N ASP A 35 34.68 27.42 60.39
CA ASP A 35 33.71 27.88 61.37
C ASP A 35 33.77 29.41 61.48
N ALA A 36 32.61 30.07 61.71
CA ALA A 36 32.46 31.31 62.49
C ALA A 36 31.05 31.93 62.41
N THR A 37 30.27 31.68 63.47
CA THR A 37 29.47 32.66 64.25
C THR A 37 28.39 33.56 63.59
N ILE A 38 27.13 33.15 63.84
CA ILE A 38 25.98 33.87 64.43
C ILE A 38 25.80 35.37 64.10
N GLY A 39 24.75 35.64 63.31
CA GLY A 39 23.99 36.88 63.31
C GLY A 39 22.51 36.56 63.14
N SER A 40 21.71 36.82 64.17
CA SER A 40 20.26 36.64 64.19
C SER A 40 19.59 37.80 63.46
N THR A 41 18.91 37.51 62.35
CA THR A 41 17.88 38.38 61.76
C THR A 41 16.74 37.50 61.24
N SER A 42 15.56 37.70 61.84
CA SER A 42 14.30 37.09 61.45
C SER A 42 13.82 37.72 60.15
N GLU A 43 14.03 37.04 59.02
CA GLU A 43 13.36 37.36 57.75
C GLU A 43 12.22 36.37 57.52
N THR A 44 11.01 36.92 57.46
CA THR A 44 9.78 36.23 57.10
C THR A 44 9.85 35.85 55.62
N VAL A 45 10.22 34.61 55.32
CA VAL A 45 10.14 34.06 53.96
C VAL A 45 8.67 33.80 53.65
N ALA A 46 8.06 34.68 52.86
CA ALA A 46 6.78 34.41 52.23
C ALA A 46 6.96 33.23 51.29
N GLN A 47 6.41 32.08 51.68
CA GLN A 47 6.39 30.87 50.89
C GLN A 47 5.44 31.12 49.70
N ALA A 48 6.00 31.43 48.54
CA ALA A 48 5.26 31.46 47.29
C ALA A 48 4.74 30.04 47.03
N VAL A 49 3.45 29.83 47.26
CA VAL A 49 2.76 28.62 46.84
C VAL A 49 2.81 28.61 45.31
N THR A 50 3.72 27.80 44.77
CA THR A 50 3.75 27.52 43.34
C THR A 50 2.52 26.67 43.06
N GLU A 51 1.48 27.32 42.52
CA GLU A 51 0.30 26.66 41.97
C GLU A 51 0.81 25.64 40.94
N ALA A 52 0.59 24.36 41.22
CA ALA A 52 0.98 23.30 40.31
C ALA A 52 0.23 23.52 39.00
N GLU A 53 0.95 23.89 37.95
CA GLU A 53 0.42 23.89 36.59
C GLU A 53 -0.20 22.53 36.35
N THR A 54 -1.53 22.52 36.27
CA THR A 54 -2.28 21.34 35.92
C THR A 54 -2.01 21.14 34.43
N THR A 55 -0.96 20.39 34.09
CA THR A 55 -0.68 20.02 32.72
C THR A 55 -1.83 19.13 32.26
N THR A 56 -2.77 19.71 31.52
CA THR A 56 -3.79 18.96 30.80
C THR A 56 -3.08 17.86 30.01
N PRO A 57 -3.45 16.58 30.16
CA PRO A 57 -2.86 15.51 29.35
C PRO A 57 -2.99 15.88 27.88
N ALA A 58 -1.94 15.68 27.09
CA ALA A 58 -2.02 15.86 25.65
C ALA A 58 -3.19 14.99 25.10
N PRO A 59 -4.00 15.51 24.17
CA PRO A 59 -5.11 14.76 23.60
C PRO A 59 -4.61 13.43 23.04
N LYS A 60 -5.34 12.36 23.36
CA LYS A 60 -4.98 11.01 22.89
C LYS A 60 -5.35 10.93 21.42
N SER A 61 -4.35 10.71 20.57
CA SER A 61 -4.54 10.55 19.12
C SER A 61 -3.93 9.23 18.68
N THR A 62 -4.69 8.46 17.92
CA THR A 62 -4.29 7.19 17.32
C THR A 62 -4.17 7.39 15.81
N GLU A 63 -2.98 7.17 15.26
CA GLU A 63 -2.72 7.25 13.81
C GLU A 63 -2.58 5.85 13.22
N VAL A 64 -3.25 5.61 12.10
CA VAL A 64 -3.16 4.39 11.29
C VAL A 64 -2.70 4.76 9.89
N SER A 65 -1.61 4.12 9.47
CA SER A 65 -1.06 4.22 8.13
C SER A 65 -1.50 3.04 7.26
N LEU A 66 -2.02 3.33 6.07
CA LEU A 66 -2.39 2.34 5.08
C LEU A 66 -1.54 2.49 3.83
N MET A 67 -1.14 1.35 3.25
CA MET A 67 -0.61 1.29 1.89
C MET A 67 -1.30 0.18 1.10
N MET A 68 -1.52 0.41 -0.20
CA MET A 68 -2.03 -0.60 -1.12
C MET A 68 -1.25 -0.58 -2.43
N ILE A 69 -0.93 -1.75 -2.96
CA ILE A 69 -0.41 -1.93 -4.32
C ILE A 69 -1.51 -2.47 -5.25
N GLY A 70 -1.38 -2.14 -6.53
CA GLY A 70 -2.28 -2.63 -7.58
C GLY A 70 -2.09 -4.10 -7.94
N ASP A 71 -2.49 -4.46 -9.16
CA ASP A 71 -2.71 -5.85 -9.58
C ASP A 71 -1.44 -6.71 -9.55
N MET A 72 -1.50 -7.82 -8.81
CA MET A 72 -0.59 -8.96 -8.93
C MET A 72 -1.09 -9.90 -10.03
N LEU A 73 -0.86 -9.52 -11.29
CA LEU A 73 -1.36 -10.24 -12.45
C LEU A 73 -0.32 -11.26 -12.95
N ILE A 74 -0.35 -12.46 -12.36
CA ILE A 74 0.68 -13.49 -12.49
C ILE A 74 0.64 -14.22 -13.84
N HIS A 75 1.09 -13.53 -14.88
CA HIS A 75 1.31 -14.11 -16.20
C HIS A 75 2.43 -15.17 -16.18
N GLU A 76 2.56 -15.91 -17.29
CA GLU A 76 3.61 -16.91 -17.48
C GLU A 76 5.02 -16.40 -17.22
N GLY A 77 5.37 -15.21 -17.72
CA GLY A 77 6.66 -14.61 -17.43
C GLY A 77 6.87 -14.36 -15.93
N VAL A 78 5.82 -13.98 -15.20
CA VAL A 78 5.87 -13.71 -13.75
C VAL A 78 6.09 -15.01 -12.99
N TYR A 79 5.25 -16.04 -13.15
CA TYR A 79 5.47 -17.27 -12.39
C TYR A 79 6.79 -17.95 -12.78
N LYS A 80 7.21 -17.92 -14.06
CA LYS A 80 8.52 -18.46 -14.49
C LYS A 80 9.69 -17.69 -13.90
N SER A 81 9.53 -16.40 -13.59
CA SER A 81 10.59 -15.63 -12.93
C SER A 81 10.89 -16.13 -11.52
N GLY A 82 9.95 -16.81 -10.86
CA GLY A 82 10.16 -17.39 -9.54
C GLY A 82 10.63 -18.85 -9.52
N LEU A 83 10.68 -19.52 -10.68
CA LEU A 83 11.09 -20.92 -10.77
C LEU A 83 12.58 -21.08 -10.39
N GLN A 84 12.85 -21.94 -9.43
CA GLN A 84 14.18 -22.29 -8.94
C GLN A 84 14.75 -23.51 -9.70
N ASP A 85 16.05 -23.75 -9.55
CA ASP A 85 16.75 -24.82 -10.27
C ASP A 85 16.36 -26.23 -9.78
N ASP A 86 15.85 -26.31 -8.54
CA ASP A 86 15.33 -27.53 -7.92
C ASP A 86 13.83 -27.76 -8.20
N GLY A 87 13.20 -26.89 -8.99
CA GLY A 87 11.78 -26.97 -9.35
C GLY A 87 10.82 -26.31 -8.36
N THR A 88 11.33 -25.75 -7.25
CA THR A 88 10.52 -24.96 -6.31
C THR A 88 10.27 -23.54 -6.82
N TYR A 89 9.43 -22.76 -6.13
CA TYR A 89 9.19 -21.35 -6.45
C TYR A 89 9.63 -20.41 -5.33
N ASN A 90 10.13 -19.22 -5.69
CA ASN A 90 10.37 -18.09 -4.79
C ASN A 90 10.05 -16.79 -5.52
N PHE A 91 9.26 -15.93 -4.89
CA PHE A 91 8.78 -14.68 -5.48
C PHE A 91 9.21 -13.41 -4.72
N ASP A 92 10.18 -13.51 -3.83
CA ASP A 92 10.65 -12.39 -3.00
C ASP A 92 11.15 -11.21 -3.85
N HIS A 93 11.68 -11.51 -5.04
CA HIS A 93 12.22 -10.52 -5.98
C HIS A 93 11.16 -9.54 -6.49
N LEU A 94 9.87 -9.90 -6.47
CA LEU A 94 8.78 -9.02 -6.90
C LEU A 94 8.68 -7.77 -6.00
N PHE A 95 8.86 -7.93 -4.69
CA PHE A 95 8.63 -6.87 -3.69
C PHE A 95 9.89 -6.13 -3.23
N LYS A 96 11.08 -6.59 -3.62
CA LYS A 96 12.36 -6.17 -3.01
C LYS A 96 12.57 -4.65 -2.90
N ASN A 97 12.08 -3.85 -3.85
CA ASN A 97 12.31 -2.40 -3.86
C ASN A 97 11.23 -1.59 -3.11
N ILE A 98 10.18 -2.25 -2.60
CA ILE A 98 9.10 -1.59 -1.84
C ILE A 98 8.99 -2.09 -0.41
N LEU A 99 9.83 -3.03 0.02
CA LEU A 99 9.80 -3.59 1.38
C LEU A 99 9.80 -2.52 2.50
N PRO A 100 10.54 -1.39 2.39
CA PRO A 100 10.46 -0.33 3.40
C PRO A 100 9.06 0.29 3.51
N ASP A 101 8.37 0.48 2.38
CA ASP A 101 7.02 1.04 2.34
C ASP A 101 5.99 0.07 2.93
N VAL A 102 6.10 -1.23 2.64
CA VAL A 102 5.23 -2.28 3.19
C VAL A 102 5.38 -2.37 4.72
N LYS A 103 6.62 -2.39 5.22
CA LYS A 103 6.92 -2.51 6.66
C LYS A 103 6.56 -1.28 7.48
N ALA A 104 6.46 -0.12 6.84
CA ALA A 104 6.13 1.13 7.51
C ALA A 104 4.61 1.32 7.72
N ALA A 105 3.77 0.55 7.00
CA ALA A 105 2.32 0.66 7.09
C ALA A 105 1.76 -0.24 8.20
N ASP A 106 0.75 0.25 8.90
CA ASP A 106 -0.06 -0.54 9.83
C ASP A 106 -0.99 -1.50 9.07
N ILE A 107 -1.60 -1.02 7.99
CA ILE A 107 -2.43 -1.80 7.05
C ILE A 107 -1.70 -1.84 5.71
N SER A 108 -1.26 -3.03 5.29
CA SER A 108 -0.56 -3.25 4.03
C SER A 108 -1.39 -4.21 3.17
N ILE A 109 -1.97 -3.66 2.09
CA ILE A 109 -2.92 -4.34 1.22
C ILE A 109 -2.27 -4.71 -0.12
N VAL A 110 -2.52 -5.93 -0.59
CA VAL A 110 -2.18 -6.37 -1.94
C VAL A 110 -3.43 -6.82 -2.70
N ASN A 111 -3.59 -6.35 -3.95
CA ASN A 111 -4.58 -6.90 -4.87
C ASN A 111 -4.03 -8.17 -5.55
N GLN A 112 -4.33 -9.34 -4.97
CA GLN A 112 -3.92 -10.62 -5.55
C GLN A 112 -4.95 -11.06 -6.60
N GLU A 113 -4.76 -10.60 -7.84
CA GLU A 113 -5.80 -10.74 -8.85
C GLU A 113 -6.02 -12.16 -9.35
N THR A 114 -4.94 -12.91 -9.59
CA THR A 114 -5.03 -14.28 -10.08
C THR A 114 -5.15 -15.26 -8.92
N ILE A 115 -6.05 -16.25 -9.04
CA ILE A 115 -6.24 -17.26 -8.01
C ILE A 115 -4.98 -18.13 -7.79
N LEU A 116 -4.64 -18.38 -6.53
CA LEU A 116 -3.54 -19.24 -6.10
C LEU A 116 -4.04 -20.68 -5.96
N GLY A 117 -4.36 -21.32 -7.09
CA GLY A 117 -4.88 -22.69 -7.11
C GLY A 117 -3.80 -23.78 -7.05
N GLY A 118 -2.52 -23.42 -7.08
CA GLY A 118 -1.40 -24.34 -6.92
C GLY A 118 -0.95 -25.04 -8.20
N THR A 119 0.25 -25.63 -8.15
CA THR A 119 0.86 -26.31 -9.31
C THR A 119 0.10 -27.56 -9.73
N GLU A 120 -0.63 -28.20 -8.80
CA GLU A 120 -1.44 -29.39 -9.01
C GLU A 120 -2.67 -29.16 -9.91
N LEU A 121 -3.13 -27.91 -10.03
CA LEU A 121 -4.18 -27.53 -10.97
C LEU A 121 -3.63 -27.08 -12.35
N GLY A 122 -2.30 -27.11 -12.51
CA GLY A 122 -1.60 -26.64 -13.69
C GLY A 122 -1.52 -25.12 -13.74
N LEU A 123 -0.30 -24.59 -13.68
CA LEU A 123 -0.08 -23.15 -13.80
C LEU A 123 -0.45 -22.66 -15.20
N SER A 124 -1.08 -21.49 -15.27
CA SER A 124 -1.47 -20.87 -16.54
C SER A 124 -1.54 -19.37 -16.42
N GLY A 125 -1.27 -18.68 -17.53
CA GLY A 125 -1.52 -17.24 -17.68
C GLY A 125 -2.86 -16.99 -18.37
N TYR A 126 -2.97 -15.81 -18.99
CA TYR A 126 -4.12 -15.39 -19.78
C TYR A 126 -4.56 -16.46 -20.80
N PRO A 127 -5.87 -16.69 -21.01
CA PRO A 127 -7.01 -15.97 -20.42
C PRO A 127 -7.54 -16.52 -19.09
N ALA A 128 -7.10 -17.71 -18.67
CA ALA A 128 -7.57 -18.36 -17.45
C ALA A 128 -6.38 -18.69 -16.56
N PHE A 129 -6.16 -17.85 -15.56
CA PHE A 129 -4.99 -17.86 -14.71
C PHE A 129 -5.04 -18.94 -13.63
N ASN A 130 -3.87 -19.45 -13.27
CA ASN A 130 -3.66 -20.22 -12.06
C ASN A 130 -2.23 -20.03 -11.60
N SER A 131 -2.08 -19.59 -10.35
CA SER A 131 -0.81 -19.14 -9.80
C SER A 131 -0.25 -20.09 -8.75
N PRO A 132 1.09 -20.13 -8.58
CA PRO A 132 1.71 -20.93 -7.52
C PRO A 132 1.34 -20.39 -6.14
N TYR A 133 1.29 -21.28 -5.15
CA TYR A 133 1.03 -20.89 -3.77
C TYR A 133 2.12 -20.01 -3.18
N GLU A 134 3.36 -20.17 -3.64
CA GLU A 134 4.54 -19.46 -3.14
C GLU A 134 4.48 -17.94 -3.39
N ILE A 135 3.52 -17.46 -4.20
CA ILE A 135 3.17 -16.04 -4.26
C ILE A 135 2.67 -15.55 -2.90
N ALA A 136 1.82 -16.34 -2.21
CA ALA A 136 1.37 -16.04 -0.86
C ALA A 136 2.53 -16.00 0.14
N ASP A 137 3.51 -16.89 0.00
CA ASP A 137 4.70 -16.89 0.85
C ASP A 137 5.49 -15.58 0.70
N ALA A 138 5.68 -15.11 -0.54
CA ALA A 138 6.37 -13.86 -0.81
C ALA A 138 5.58 -12.64 -0.32
N ILE A 139 4.24 -12.65 -0.47
CA ILE A 139 3.34 -11.62 0.07
C ILE A 139 3.47 -11.54 1.59
N SER A 140 3.36 -12.68 2.28
CA SER A 140 3.50 -12.77 3.73
C SER A 140 4.88 -12.28 4.18
N LYS A 141 5.95 -12.76 3.54
CA LYS A 141 7.33 -12.38 3.87
C LYS A 141 7.63 -10.91 3.62
N ALA A 142 6.98 -10.30 2.62
CA ALA A 142 7.11 -8.86 2.37
C ALA A 142 6.50 -8.01 3.49
N GLY A 143 5.53 -8.56 4.23
CA GLY A 143 4.86 -7.92 5.37
C GLY A 143 3.45 -7.40 5.06
N PHE A 144 2.83 -7.87 3.97
CA PHE A 144 1.41 -7.60 3.71
C PHE A 144 0.53 -8.33 4.72
N ASN A 145 -0.50 -7.65 5.24
CA ASN A 145 -1.41 -8.21 6.24
C ASN A 145 -2.88 -8.28 5.78
N VAL A 146 -3.21 -7.68 4.63
CA VAL A 146 -4.52 -7.82 3.97
C VAL A 146 -4.33 -8.20 2.49
N VAL A 147 -5.05 -9.23 2.05
CA VAL A 147 -5.00 -9.75 0.67
C VAL A 147 -6.39 -9.70 0.08
N LEU A 148 -6.52 -9.06 -1.07
CA LEU A 148 -7.79 -8.95 -1.81
C LEU A 148 -7.84 -9.99 -2.92
N HIS A 149 -8.99 -10.66 -3.03
CA HIS A 149 -9.22 -11.73 -4.01
C HIS A 149 -10.55 -11.62 -4.76
N ALA A 150 -11.42 -10.66 -4.43
CA ALA A 150 -12.58 -10.41 -5.29
C ALA A 150 -12.11 -9.70 -6.56
N THR A 151 -11.89 -10.48 -7.62
CA THR A 151 -11.47 -10.02 -8.95
C THR A 151 -12.22 -10.75 -10.05
N ASN A 152 -12.00 -10.35 -11.30
CA ASN A 152 -12.54 -11.07 -12.45
C ASN A 152 -11.90 -12.45 -12.68
N HIS A 153 -10.72 -12.69 -12.10
CA HIS A 153 -9.95 -13.93 -12.26
C HIS A 153 -10.12 -14.93 -11.10
N THR A 154 -10.95 -14.62 -10.11
CA THR A 154 -11.19 -15.49 -8.95
C THR A 154 -11.69 -16.88 -9.34
N LEU A 155 -12.54 -16.99 -10.38
CA LEU A 155 -13.16 -18.25 -10.79
C LEU A 155 -12.47 -18.94 -11.99
N ASP A 156 -11.27 -18.52 -12.38
CA ASP A 156 -10.57 -19.10 -13.55
C ASP A 156 -10.28 -20.60 -13.42
N LYS A 157 -10.23 -21.12 -12.18
CA LYS A 157 -10.10 -22.54 -11.86
C LYS A 157 -11.32 -23.10 -11.12
N GLY A 158 -12.44 -22.39 -11.22
CA GLY A 158 -13.70 -22.67 -10.54
C GLY A 158 -13.55 -22.76 -9.03
N LEU A 159 -14.55 -23.34 -8.38
CA LEU A 159 -14.60 -23.50 -6.93
C LEU A 159 -13.39 -24.25 -6.36
N LYS A 160 -12.80 -25.19 -7.13
CA LYS A 160 -11.63 -25.93 -6.67
C LYS A 160 -10.42 -25.00 -6.50
N GLY A 161 -10.19 -24.08 -7.44
CA GLY A 161 -9.13 -23.08 -7.31
C GLY A 161 -9.33 -22.16 -6.11
N VAL A 162 -10.55 -21.66 -5.92
CA VAL A 162 -10.87 -20.79 -4.77
C VAL A 162 -10.68 -21.51 -3.44
N ASN A 163 -11.15 -22.75 -3.33
CA ASN A 163 -10.98 -23.53 -2.10
C ASN A 163 -9.50 -23.84 -1.84
N ASN A 164 -8.71 -24.12 -2.88
CA ASN A 164 -7.27 -24.31 -2.76
C ASN A 164 -6.59 -23.05 -2.19
N ASP A 165 -6.92 -21.88 -2.74
CA ASP A 165 -6.39 -20.58 -2.31
C ASP A 165 -6.75 -20.27 -0.85
N ILE A 166 -8.04 -20.34 -0.50
CA ILE A 166 -8.55 -20.13 0.87
C ILE A 166 -7.83 -21.05 1.85
N ASN A 167 -7.72 -22.34 1.52
CA ASN A 167 -7.08 -23.32 2.40
C ASN A 167 -5.58 -23.04 2.54
N TYR A 168 -4.90 -22.57 1.50
CA TYR A 168 -3.48 -22.24 1.58
C TYR A 168 -3.24 -21.07 2.55
N TRP A 169 -3.99 -19.97 2.41
CA TRP A 169 -3.90 -18.85 3.35
C TRP A 169 -4.26 -19.24 4.77
N LYS A 170 -5.39 -19.93 4.96
CA LYS A 170 -5.88 -20.35 6.28
C LYS A 170 -4.89 -21.24 7.03
N ASN A 171 -4.23 -22.15 6.33
CA ASN A 171 -3.33 -23.13 6.96
C ASN A 171 -1.91 -22.58 7.17
N ASN A 172 -1.42 -21.69 6.30
CA ASN A 172 -0.03 -21.23 6.36
C ASN A 172 0.12 -19.82 6.95
N PHE A 173 -0.90 -18.97 6.84
CA PHE A 173 -0.86 -17.56 7.22
C PHE A 173 -2.15 -17.08 7.91
N PRO A 174 -2.56 -17.70 9.05
CA PRO A 174 -3.84 -17.41 9.70
C PRO A 174 -4.00 -15.95 10.19
N ASP A 175 -2.89 -15.23 10.35
CA ASP A 175 -2.89 -13.83 10.77
C ASP A 175 -3.14 -12.86 9.61
N ILE A 176 -2.90 -13.28 8.37
CA ILE A 176 -3.19 -12.49 7.16
C ILE A 176 -4.68 -12.56 6.85
N LYS A 177 -5.27 -11.42 6.50
CA LYS A 177 -6.71 -11.28 6.27
C LYS A 177 -6.99 -11.34 4.78
N VAL A 178 -7.65 -12.42 4.37
CA VAL A 178 -8.11 -12.63 3.00
C VAL A 178 -9.53 -12.11 2.86
N LEU A 179 -9.74 -11.16 1.94
CA LEU A 179 -11.01 -10.51 1.70
C LEU A 179 -11.49 -10.77 0.26
N GLY A 180 -12.81 -10.74 0.08
CA GLY A 180 -13.44 -10.84 -1.24
C GLY A 180 -13.82 -12.26 -1.68
N ILE A 181 -13.24 -13.29 -1.05
CA ILE A 181 -13.61 -14.71 -1.24
C ILE A 181 -14.01 -15.37 0.07
N ASN A 182 -14.93 -16.33 0.01
CA ASN A 182 -15.57 -16.86 1.21
C ASN A 182 -15.70 -18.39 1.18
N GLU A 183 -15.33 -19.02 2.29
CA GLU A 183 -15.47 -20.45 2.56
C GLU A 183 -16.94 -20.83 2.81
N ASN A 184 -17.71 -19.93 3.41
CA ASN A 184 -19.10 -20.14 3.80
C ASN A 184 -19.89 -18.81 3.84
N GLU A 185 -21.21 -18.92 4.01
CA GLU A 185 -22.13 -17.79 4.04
C GLU A 185 -21.95 -16.88 5.29
N GLU A 186 -21.49 -17.44 6.41
CA GLU A 186 -21.18 -16.64 7.61
C GLU A 186 -20.03 -15.67 7.32
N GLN A 187 -18.95 -16.15 6.68
CA GLN A 187 -17.83 -15.32 6.26
C GLN A 187 -18.27 -14.25 5.26
N TYR A 188 -19.10 -14.60 4.27
CA TYR A 188 -19.64 -13.66 3.29
C TYR A 188 -20.44 -12.51 3.89
N ASN A 189 -21.10 -12.76 5.03
CA ASN A 189 -21.88 -11.78 5.78
C ASN A 189 -21.07 -11.10 6.91
N SER A 190 -19.80 -11.44 7.07
CA SER A 190 -18.90 -10.84 8.07
C SER A 190 -18.18 -9.62 7.49
N ILE A 191 -17.87 -8.65 8.36
CA ILE A 191 -17.06 -7.48 7.99
C ILE A 191 -15.74 -7.58 8.73
N TYR A 192 -14.63 -7.51 7.99
CA TYR A 192 -13.32 -7.41 8.60
C TYR A 192 -13.09 -6.00 9.15
N VAL A 193 -12.69 -5.93 10.42
CA VAL A 193 -12.36 -4.69 11.12
C VAL A 193 -10.91 -4.77 11.58
N TYR A 194 -10.08 -3.86 11.08
CA TYR A 194 -8.77 -3.59 11.64
C TYR A 194 -8.92 -2.72 12.88
N GLU A 195 -8.23 -3.06 13.97
CA GLU A 195 -8.27 -2.31 15.24
C GLU A 195 -6.85 -2.01 15.71
N LYS A 196 -6.58 -0.74 15.99
CA LYS A 196 -5.36 -0.26 16.66
C LYS A 196 -5.79 0.64 17.81
N ASP A 197 -5.48 0.23 19.03
CA ASP A 197 -5.99 0.85 20.26
C ASP A 197 -7.53 0.96 20.26
N ASP A 198 -8.08 2.16 20.18
CA ASP A 198 -9.52 2.44 20.11
C ASP A 198 -10.00 2.83 18.71
N PHE A 199 -9.12 2.79 17.70
CA PHE A 199 -9.43 3.14 16.33
C PHE A 199 -9.76 1.91 15.49
N LYS A 200 -11.00 1.84 15.00
CA LYS A 200 -11.53 0.73 14.20
C LYS A 200 -11.78 1.16 12.76
N ILE A 201 -11.32 0.35 11.81
CA ILE A 201 -11.44 0.61 10.37
C ILE A 201 -11.94 -0.66 9.68
N SER A 202 -13.11 -0.59 9.04
CA SER A 202 -13.64 -1.71 8.24
C SER A 202 -13.07 -1.70 6.82
N ILE A 203 -12.78 -2.87 6.27
CA ILE A 203 -12.29 -3.02 4.89
C ILE A 203 -13.19 -3.99 4.13
N LEU A 204 -13.72 -3.55 2.99
CA LEU A 204 -14.61 -4.31 2.12
C LEU A 204 -13.97 -4.49 0.74
N ASN A 205 -14.15 -5.65 0.10
CA ASN A 205 -13.61 -5.94 -1.23
C ASN A 205 -14.66 -6.63 -2.12
N TYR A 206 -14.79 -6.13 -3.35
CA TYR A 206 -15.80 -6.54 -4.33
C TYR A 206 -15.23 -6.55 -5.74
N THR A 207 -15.78 -7.36 -6.64
CA THR A 207 -15.47 -7.34 -8.08
C THR A 207 -16.72 -7.09 -8.93
N TYR A 208 -16.54 -6.44 -10.09
CA TYR A 208 -17.62 -6.26 -11.06
C TYR A 208 -18.16 -7.58 -11.64
N GLY A 209 -17.37 -8.65 -11.61
CA GLY A 209 -17.74 -9.96 -12.17
C GLY A 209 -16.58 -10.94 -12.15
N THR A 210 -16.74 -12.05 -12.89
CA THR A 210 -15.83 -13.22 -12.92
C THR A 210 -15.58 -13.68 -14.37
N ASN A 211 -15.35 -12.74 -15.29
CA ASN A 211 -15.11 -13.01 -16.73
C ASN A 211 -16.19 -13.88 -17.41
N GLY A 212 -17.45 -13.73 -16.97
CA GLY A 212 -18.59 -14.49 -17.49
C GLY A 212 -18.70 -15.92 -16.95
N ILE A 213 -17.83 -16.32 -16.02
CA ILE A 213 -17.93 -17.60 -15.31
C ILE A 213 -19.00 -17.47 -14.22
N PRO A 214 -20.12 -18.22 -14.29
CA PRO A 214 -21.19 -18.10 -13.30
C PRO A 214 -20.72 -18.55 -11.91
N LEU A 215 -21.27 -17.94 -10.87
CA LEU A 215 -21.05 -18.40 -9.50
C LEU A 215 -21.51 -19.87 -9.35
N PRO A 216 -20.75 -20.73 -8.67
CA PRO A 216 -21.17 -22.10 -8.38
C PRO A 216 -22.47 -22.11 -7.58
N SER A 217 -23.49 -22.84 -8.05
CA SER A 217 -24.78 -22.92 -7.35
C SER A 217 -24.70 -23.51 -5.94
N SER A 218 -23.68 -24.33 -5.67
CA SER A 218 -23.39 -24.87 -4.34
C SER A 218 -22.80 -23.85 -3.37
N ASN A 219 -22.19 -22.78 -3.88
CA ASN A 219 -21.46 -21.77 -3.11
C ASN A 219 -21.68 -20.37 -3.73
N PRO A 220 -22.92 -19.85 -3.76
CA PRO A 220 -23.21 -18.55 -4.38
C PRO A 220 -22.56 -17.36 -3.64
N TYR A 221 -22.02 -17.59 -2.45
CA TYR A 221 -21.31 -16.62 -1.61
C TYR A 221 -19.79 -16.58 -1.85
N VAL A 222 -19.27 -17.43 -2.75
CA VAL A 222 -17.82 -17.69 -2.85
C VAL A 222 -16.99 -16.46 -3.23
N VAL A 223 -17.58 -15.49 -3.93
CA VAL A 223 -16.95 -14.21 -4.28
C VAL A 223 -17.90 -13.05 -3.98
N ASN A 224 -17.37 -11.97 -3.43
CA ASN A 224 -18.10 -10.72 -3.23
C ASN A 224 -18.23 -9.95 -4.54
N LEU A 225 -19.45 -9.85 -5.09
CA LEU A 225 -19.71 -9.07 -6.29
C LEU A 225 -20.12 -7.63 -5.95
N LEU A 226 -19.89 -6.71 -6.90
CA LEU A 226 -20.50 -5.38 -6.88
C LEU A 226 -22.01 -5.51 -7.11
N ASP A 227 -22.71 -5.77 -6.00
CA ASP A 227 -24.16 -5.87 -5.90
C ASP A 227 -24.66 -4.78 -4.94
N GLU A 228 -25.65 -3.99 -5.39
CA GLU A 228 -26.05 -2.78 -4.68
C GLU A 228 -26.71 -3.09 -3.33
N ASP A 229 -27.56 -4.10 -3.25
CA ASP A 229 -28.25 -4.47 -2.01
C ASP A 229 -27.26 -5.03 -0.97
N LYS A 230 -26.32 -5.86 -1.42
CA LYS A 230 -25.23 -6.34 -0.56
C LYS A 230 -24.36 -5.18 -0.06
N ILE A 231 -23.92 -4.29 -0.95
CA ILE A 231 -23.06 -3.15 -0.59
C ILE A 231 -23.76 -2.27 0.44
N ARG A 232 -25.04 -1.94 0.25
CA ARG A 232 -25.81 -1.15 1.22
C ARG A 232 -25.85 -1.82 2.59
N THR A 233 -26.07 -3.13 2.62
CA THR A 233 -26.10 -3.93 3.86
C THR A 233 -24.74 -3.98 4.54
N ASP A 234 -23.69 -4.29 3.79
CA ASP A 234 -22.32 -4.42 4.29
C ASP A 234 -21.78 -3.09 4.81
N VAL A 235 -21.99 -1.99 4.08
CA VAL A 235 -21.51 -0.65 4.50
C VAL A 235 -22.27 -0.17 5.73
N ALA A 236 -23.59 -0.40 5.82
CA ALA A 236 -24.35 -0.07 7.03
C ALA A 236 -23.79 -0.81 8.25
N LYS A 237 -23.55 -2.13 8.13
CA LYS A 237 -22.92 -2.93 9.18
C LYS A 237 -21.50 -2.46 9.50
N ALA A 238 -20.71 -2.09 8.50
CA ALA A 238 -19.37 -1.56 8.70
C ALA A 238 -19.39 -0.26 9.51
N LYS A 239 -20.30 0.68 9.22
CA LYS A 239 -20.45 1.94 9.99
C LYS A 239 -20.90 1.72 11.44
N GLU A 240 -21.57 0.61 11.75
CA GLU A 240 -21.88 0.23 13.14
C GLU A 240 -20.66 -0.33 13.89
N LEU A 241 -19.73 -0.97 13.17
CA LEU A 241 -18.60 -1.69 13.75
C LEU A 241 -17.31 -0.87 13.82
N SER A 242 -17.17 0.17 12.99
CA SER A 242 -15.92 0.90 12.80
C SER A 242 -16.12 2.41 12.66
N ASP A 243 -15.04 3.15 12.94
CA ASP A 243 -15.02 4.60 12.81
C ASP A 243 -14.89 5.05 11.35
N LEU A 244 -14.08 4.33 10.55
CA LEU A 244 -13.92 4.56 9.11
C LEU A 244 -14.17 3.29 8.29
N VAL A 245 -14.62 3.45 7.05
CA VAL A 245 -14.90 2.37 6.10
C VAL A 245 -14.10 2.58 4.82
N ILE A 246 -13.39 1.52 4.43
CA ILE A 246 -12.61 1.43 3.20
C ILE A 246 -13.27 0.42 2.26
N VAL A 247 -13.47 0.79 1.01
CA VAL A 247 -13.94 -0.11 -0.04
C VAL A 247 -12.88 -0.28 -1.11
N CYS A 248 -12.54 -1.52 -1.44
CA CYS A 248 -11.57 -1.88 -2.47
C CYS A 248 -12.27 -2.59 -3.63
N PRO A 249 -12.76 -1.87 -4.66
CA PRO A 249 -13.45 -2.47 -5.79
C PRO A 249 -12.48 -2.86 -6.93
N HIS A 250 -12.67 -4.05 -7.51
CA HIS A 250 -12.07 -4.47 -8.78
C HIS A 250 -13.08 -4.14 -9.90
N TRP A 251 -12.86 -3.07 -10.67
CA TRP A 251 -13.90 -2.42 -11.47
C TRP A 251 -13.40 -1.59 -12.66
N GLY A 252 -14.32 -1.02 -13.43
CA GLY A 252 -13.99 -0.15 -14.57
C GLY A 252 -13.70 -0.91 -15.85
N THR A 253 -13.24 -0.18 -16.85
CA THR A 253 -12.96 -0.73 -18.19
C THR A 253 -11.45 -0.86 -18.37
N GLU A 254 -10.99 -2.05 -18.74
CA GLU A 254 -9.56 -2.29 -19.00
C GLU A 254 -8.96 -1.26 -19.96
N TYR A 255 -7.77 -0.77 -19.61
CA TYR A 255 -6.91 0.11 -20.41
C TYR A 255 -7.48 1.50 -20.69
N VAL A 256 -8.54 1.91 -19.98
CA VAL A 256 -9.05 3.28 -19.99
C VAL A 256 -8.41 4.05 -18.84
N TYR A 257 -7.90 5.25 -19.12
CA TYR A 257 -7.16 6.09 -18.15
C TYR A 257 -8.07 7.05 -17.35
N THR A 258 -9.39 6.94 -17.52
CA THR A 258 -10.35 7.87 -16.94
C THR A 258 -11.59 7.11 -16.49
N PRO A 259 -12.17 7.47 -15.34
CA PRO A 259 -13.28 6.69 -14.78
C PRO A 259 -14.49 6.65 -15.71
N ASP A 260 -14.96 5.44 -15.97
CA ASP A 260 -16.13 5.19 -16.80
C ASP A 260 -17.45 5.49 -16.05
N SER A 261 -18.59 5.30 -16.72
CA SER A 261 -19.90 5.56 -16.10
C SER A 261 -20.25 4.59 -14.98
N TRP A 262 -19.73 3.36 -15.01
CA TRP A 262 -19.96 2.35 -13.98
C TRP A 262 -19.16 2.66 -12.71
N GLN A 263 -17.88 3.04 -12.84
CA GLN A 263 -17.08 3.51 -11.72
C GLN A 263 -17.71 4.75 -11.08
N LYS A 264 -18.23 5.68 -11.88
CA LYS A 264 -18.97 6.85 -11.36
C LYS A 264 -20.25 6.45 -10.63
N LYS A 265 -21.02 5.48 -11.13
CA LYS A 265 -22.22 4.95 -10.45
C LYS A 265 -21.86 4.44 -9.05
N TRP A 266 -20.86 3.56 -8.96
CA TRP A 266 -20.47 2.95 -7.70
C TRP A 266 -19.81 3.95 -6.74
N THR A 267 -18.99 4.86 -7.26
CA THR A 267 -18.40 5.94 -6.46
C THR A 267 -19.49 6.83 -5.85
N ASN A 268 -20.54 7.18 -6.60
CA ASN A 268 -21.66 7.95 -6.06
C ASN A 268 -22.42 7.18 -4.98
N LEU A 269 -22.62 5.86 -5.15
CA LEU A 269 -23.23 5.01 -4.13
C LEU A 269 -22.37 4.96 -2.85
N PHE A 270 -21.05 4.77 -2.97
CA PHE A 270 -20.15 4.74 -1.83
C PHE A 270 -20.14 6.08 -1.08
N LEU A 271 -20.15 7.20 -1.80
CA LEU A 271 -20.28 8.54 -1.20
C LEU A 271 -21.62 8.73 -0.48
N GLU A 272 -22.73 8.28 -1.10
CA GLU A 272 -24.07 8.30 -0.50
C GLU A 272 -24.07 7.54 0.84
N LEU A 273 -23.41 6.38 0.89
CA LEU A 273 -23.35 5.52 2.07
C LEU A 273 -22.33 5.98 3.13
N GLY A 274 -21.57 7.04 2.88
CA GLY A 274 -20.60 7.58 3.84
C GLY A 274 -19.33 6.73 3.98
N VAL A 275 -18.89 6.10 2.88
CA VAL A 275 -17.56 5.47 2.76
C VAL A 275 -16.48 6.56 2.82
N ASP A 276 -15.36 6.27 3.47
CA ASP A 276 -14.29 7.25 3.74
C ASP A 276 -13.15 7.15 2.71
N VAL A 277 -12.81 5.93 2.29
CA VAL A 277 -11.76 5.68 1.29
C VAL A 277 -12.20 4.62 0.28
N VAL A 278 -11.96 4.86 -1.00
CA VAL A 278 -12.11 3.89 -2.08
C VAL A 278 -10.77 3.70 -2.79
N ILE A 279 -10.31 2.46 -2.91
CA ILE A 279 -9.05 2.12 -3.61
C ILE A 279 -9.31 1.03 -4.65
N GLY A 280 -9.43 1.46 -5.90
CA GLY A 280 -9.78 0.61 -7.02
C GLY A 280 -8.60 -0.05 -7.74
N ALA A 281 -8.90 -1.13 -8.43
CA ALA A 281 -8.01 -1.94 -9.25
C ALA A 281 -8.80 -2.49 -10.47
N HIS A 282 -8.17 -3.31 -11.34
CA HIS A 282 -8.69 -3.92 -12.59
C HIS A 282 -8.26 -3.27 -13.92
N PRO A 283 -8.31 -1.94 -14.14
CA PRO A 283 -8.05 -1.38 -15.46
C PRO A 283 -6.65 -1.68 -16.03
N HIS A 284 -5.73 -2.21 -15.21
CA HIS A 284 -4.32 -2.50 -15.53
C HIS A 284 -3.50 -1.28 -15.96
N VAL A 285 -4.08 -0.10 -15.84
CA VAL A 285 -3.48 1.22 -16.02
C VAL A 285 -3.89 2.09 -14.85
N ILE A 286 -3.05 3.08 -14.52
CA ILE A 286 -3.38 4.07 -13.50
C ILE A 286 -4.54 4.96 -13.94
N GLU A 287 -5.40 5.32 -12.99
CA GLU A 287 -6.47 6.31 -13.15
C GLU A 287 -6.38 7.38 -12.05
N PRO A 288 -7.05 8.53 -12.18
CA PRO A 288 -6.92 9.66 -11.26
C PRO A 288 -7.21 9.33 -9.79
N VAL A 289 -6.71 10.22 -8.92
CA VAL A 289 -7.06 10.28 -7.50
C VAL A 289 -7.91 11.52 -7.27
N GLU A 290 -9.06 11.38 -6.61
CA GLU A 290 -10.01 12.47 -6.36
C GLU A 290 -10.51 12.45 -4.91
N VAL A 291 -10.78 13.63 -4.35
CA VAL A 291 -11.61 13.77 -3.15
C VAL A 291 -13.01 14.18 -3.59
N LYS A 292 -14.01 13.41 -3.18
CA LYS A 292 -15.44 13.71 -3.39
C LYS A 292 -16.03 14.23 -2.09
N THR A 293 -16.86 15.27 -2.16
CA THR A 293 -17.52 15.85 -1.00
C THR A 293 -19.03 15.79 -1.20
N ARG A 294 -19.75 15.26 -0.21
CA ARG A 294 -21.21 15.26 -0.15
C ARG A 294 -21.71 16.62 0.37
N ASP A 295 -22.97 16.94 0.10
CA ASP A 295 -23.57 18.23 0.47
C ASP A 295 -23.53 18.55 1.98
N ASP A 296 -23.45 17.52 2.83
CA ASP A 296 -23.36 17.64 4.28
C ASP A 296 -21.92 17.73 4.81
N GLY A 297 -20.93 17.80 3.91
CA GLY A 297 -19.51 17.91 4.24
C GLY A 297 -18.76 16.58 4.31
N HIS A 298 -19.42 15.42 4.23
CA HIS A 298 -18.72 14.13 4.22
C HIS A 298 -17.77 14.03 3.03
N GLN A 299 -16.48 13.78 3.30
CA GLN A 299 -15.45 13.61 2.29
C GLN A 299 -15.10 12.15 2.08
N MET A 300 -14.88 11.76 0.83
CA MET A 300 -14.41 10.43 0.46
C MET A 300 -13.21 10.55 -0.49
N LEU A 301 -12.12 9.91 -0.13
CA LEU A 301 -10.93 9.79 -0.98
C LEU A 301 -11.10 8.62 -1.96
N VAL A 302 -10.81 8.84 -3.24
CA VAL A 302 -10.99 7.82 -4.29
C VAL A 302 -9.72 7.70 -5.12
N TYR A 303 -9.10 6.52 -5.10
CA TYR A 303 -8.15 6.08 -6.12
C TYR A 303 -8.93 5.20 -7.10
N TYR A 304 -9.13 5.63 -8.34
CA TYR A 304 -9.98 4.85 -9.26
C TYR A 304 -9.32 3.56 -9.74
N SER A 305 -8.01 3.60 -10.01
CA SER A 305 -7.20 2.44 -10.36
C SER A 305 -5.74 2.66 -10.01
N LEU A 306 -5.14 1.68 -9.33
CA LEU A 306 -3.70 1.61 -9.10
C LEU A 306 -2.91 0.99 -10.26
N GLY A 307 -3.58 0.44 -11.28
CA GLY A 307 -2.93 -0.32 -12.35
C GLY A 307 -2.19 -1.57 -11.85
N ASN A 308 -1.27 -2.10 -12.66
CA ASN A 308 -0.51 -3.30 -12.29
C ASN A 308 0.61 -2.99 -11.28
N PHE A 309 0.73 -3.79 -10.22
CA PHE A 309 1.99 -3.87 -9.48
C PHE A 309 3.02 -4.73 -10.22
N VAL A 310 2.60 -5.90 -10.74
CA VAL A 310 3.40 -6.76 -11.60
C VAL A 310 2.52 -7.39 -12.69
N SER A 311 3.02 -7.41 -13.92
CA SER A 311 2.42 -8.19 -15.00
C SER A 311 3.48 -8.54 -16.06
N ASN A 312 3.11 -9.41 -17.01
CA ASN A 312 3.92 -9.66 -18.21
C ASN A 312 3.13 -9.26 -19.48
N GLN A 313 2.27 -8.25 -19.36
CA GLN A 313 1.57 -7.66 -20.51
C GLN A 313 2.57 -6.97 -21.45
N ASP A 314 2.11 -6.62 -22.64
CA ASP A 314 2.93 -6.26 -23.81
C ASP A 314 2.74 -4.80 -24.28
N HIS A 315 2.00 -3.98 -23.54
CA HIS A 315 1.82 -2.55 -23.84
C HIS A 315 2.48 -1.67 -22.76
N SER A 316 3.18 -0.61 -23.19
CA SER A 316 3.91 0.33 -22.32
C SER A 316 3.13 0.87 -21.12
N PRO A 317 1.87 1.35 -21.27
CA PRO A 317 1.12 1.92 -20.15
C PRO A 317 0.87 0.92 -19.00
N ARG A 318 0.81 -0.38 -19.32
CA ARG A 318 0.52 -1.46 -18.37
C ARG A 318 1.71 -1.79 -17.47
N MET A 319 2.89 -1.24 -17.75
CA MET A 319 4.06 -1.34 -16.89
C MET A 319 4.08 -0.25 -15.81
N LEU A 320 3.22 0.76 -15.92
CA LEU A 320 3.09 1.82 -14.92
C LEU A 320 1.85 1.54 -14.04
N GLY A 321 2.10 1.24 -12.78
CA GLY A 321 1.10 1.18 -11.72
C GLY A 321 1.35 2.25 -10.66
N ALA A 322 0.74 2.08 -9.50
CA ALA A 322 0.89 2.98 -8.36
C ALA A 322 0.73 2.24 -7.03
N MET A 323 1.24 2.89 -5.99
CA MET A 323 1.00 2.56 -4.59
C MET A 323 0.21 3.70 -3.95
N ALA A 324 -0.97 3.39 -3.41
CA ALA A 324 -1.70 4.33 -2.58
C ALA A 324 -1.10 4.34 -1.17
N LYS A 325 -0.98 5.52 -0.57
CA LYS A 325 -0.65 5.69 0.86
C LYS A 325 -1.65 6.64 1.48
N VAL A 326 -2.23 6.23 2.60
CA VAL A 326 -3.25 6.99 3.33
C VAL A 326 -2.90 7.01 4.81
N THR A 327 -3.06 8.16 5.44
CA THR A 327 -2.91 8.33 6.89
C THR A 327 -4.25 8.74 7.46
N MET A 328 -4.75 7.94 8.39
CA MET A 328 -6.01 8.15 9.09
C MET A 328 -5.72 8.40 10.55
N VAL A 329 -6.52 9.27 11.18
CA VAL A 329 -6.37 9.63 12.58
C VAL A 329 -7.71 9.50 13.28
N LYS A 330 -7.68 9.01 14.52
CA LYS A 330 -8.75 9.15 15.49
C LYS A 330 -8.24 9.95 16.68
N ASP A 331 -8.92 11.04 16.98
CA ASP A 331 -8.64 11.91 18.13
C ASP A 331 -9.97 12.35 18.77
N ASP A 332 -9.90 13.32 19.68
CA ASP A 332 -11.07 13.84 20.41
C ASP A 332 -12.15 14.46 19.50
N SER A 333 -11.82 14.80 18.25
CA SER A 333 -12.77 15.33 17.26
C SER A 333 -13.49 14.24 16.45
N GLY A 334 -13.03 12.99 16.54
CA GLY A 334 -13.55 11.86 15.77
C GLY A 334 -12.46 11.18 14.94
N ALA A 335 -12.88 10.37 13.97
CA ALA A 335 -11.98 9.72 13.03
C ALA A 335 -12.09 10.35 11.64
N TYR A 336 -10.96 10.54 10.97
CA TYR A 336 -10.89 11.14 9.65
C TYR A 336 -9.65 10.69 8.87
N VAL A 337 -9.69 10.87 7.55
CA VAL A 337 -8.50 10.77 6.70
C VAL A 337 -7.72 12.08 6.84
N LYS A 338 -6.47 12.01 7.31
CA LYS A 338 -5.60 13.19 7.52
C LYS A 338 -4.88 13.59 6.25
N SER A 339 -4.27 12.61 5.59
CA SER A 339 -3.44 12.85 4.41
C SER A 339 -3.36 11.64 3.50
N TYR A 340 -3.00 11.87 2.26
CA TYR A 340 -2.87 10.83 1.25
C TYR A 340 -1.77 11.17 0.23
N SER A 341 -1.26 10.15 -0.46
CA SER A 341 -0.30 10.31 -1.55
C SER A 341 -0.35 9.12 -2.50
N VAL A 342 0.10 9.33 -3.72
CA VAL A 342 0.27 8.28 -4.72
C VAL A 342 1.74 8.17 -5.09
N VAL A 343 2.29 6.97 -5.11
CA VAL A 343 3.67 6.70 -5.54
C VAL A 343 3.61 5.87 -6.82
N PRO A 344 3.91 6.45 -8.00
CA PRO A 344 3.95 5.67 -9.24
C PRO A 344 5.01 4.58 -9.17
N LEU A 345 4.68 3.41 -9.70
CA LEU A 345 5.49 2.20 -9.70
C LEU A 345 5.70 1.69 -11.11
N VAL A 346 6.92 1.26 -11.42
CA VAL A 346 7.28 0.74 -12.74
C VAL A 346 7.64 -0.74 -12.63
N THR A 347 6.87 -1.58 -13.30
CA THR A 347 7.21 -2.99 -13.51
C THR A 347 8.45 -3.07 -14.39
N GLN A 348 9.56 -3.52 -13.80
CA GLN A 348 10.75 -3.93 -14.52
C GLN A 348 10.56 -5.36 -15.03
N LYS A 349 10.05 -5.48 -16.25
CA LYS A 349 9.91 -6.74 -16.96
C LYS A 349 11.26 -7.13 -17.58
N LEU A 350 11.84 -8.23 -17.12
CA LEU A 350 13.05 -8.83 -17.69
C LEU A 350 12.87 -10.35 -17.75
N PHE A 351 13.58 -11.00 -18.65
CA PHE A 351 13.51 -12.45 -18.80
C PHE A 351 14.52 -13.15 -17.87
N GLY A 352 14.06 -14.18 -17.17
CA GLY A 352 14.90 -15.06 -16.36
C GLY A 352 14.54 -15.09 -14.88
N LYS A 353 15.19 -16.00 -14.16
CA LYS A 353 15.02 -16.23 -12.72
C LYS A 353 15.35 -14.97 -11.91
N GLY A 354 14.41 -14.54 -11.08
CA GLY A 354 14.53 -13.39 -10.20
C GLY A 354 14.58 -12.03 -10.90
N GLN A 355 14.27 -11.96 -12.21
CA GLN A 355 14.52 -10.75 -13.01
C GLN A 355 13.35 -9.78 -13.07
N ILE A 356 12.11 -10.23 -12.85
CA ILE A 356 10.93 -9.35 -12.81
C ILE A 356 10.81 -8.70 -11.43
N THR A 357 10.68 -7.38 -11.37
CA THR A 357 10.53 -6.67 -10.10
C THR A 357 9.84 -5.33 -10.35
N THR A 358 9.52 -4.59 -9.30
CA THR A 358 8.88 -3.28 -9.42
C THR A 358 9.69 -2.23 -8.68
N TYR A 359 9.91 -1.08 -9.32
CA TYR A 359 10.62 0.07 -8.74
C TYR A 359 9.64 1.23 -8.52
N LYS A 360 9.92 2.08 -7.53
CA LYS A 360 9.30 3.41 -7.50
C LYS A 360 9.78 4.22 -8.69
N LEU A 361 8.90 4.98 -9.34
CA LEU A 361 9.26 5.81 -10.47
C LEU A 361 10.31 6.86 -10.11
N SER A 362 10.32 7.34 -8.85
CA SER A 362 11.35 8.23 -8.31
C SER A 362 12.76 7.61 -8.29
N ASP A 363 12.85 6.29 -8.18
CA ASP A 363 14.11 5.53 -8.18
C ASP A 363 14.44 4.95 -9.57
N TYR A 364 13.55 5.15 -10.56
CA TYR A 364 13.66 4.55 -11.89
C TYR A 364 14.56 5.38 -12.80
N THR A 365 15.54 4.74 -13.44
CA THR A 365 16.57 5.43 -14.22
C THR A 365 16.41 5.19 -15.72
N GLN A 366 17.02 6.06 -16.54
CA GLN A 366 17.08 5.86 -17.98
C GLN A 366 17.73 4.52 -18.36
N THR A 367 18.72 4.06 -17.57
CA THR A 367 19.34 2.74 -17.77
C THR A 367 18.34 1.62 -17.55
N LEU A 368 17.59 1.63 -16.44
CA LEU A 368 16.56 0.63 -16.17
C LEU A 368 15.48 0.62 -17.26
N ALA A 369 14.97 1.79 -17.63
CA ALA A 369 14.00 1.94 -18.71
C ALA A 369 14.53 1.37 -20.03
N SER A 370 15.79 1.66 -20.38
CA SER A 370 16.39 1.17 -21.63
C SER A 370 16.54 -0.35 -21.68
N GLN A 371 16.67 -0.99 -20.53
CA GLN A 371 16.83 -2.43 -20.36
C GLN A 371 15.49 -3.18 -20.28
N ASN A 372 14.39 -2.49 -19.96
CA ASN A 372 13.09 -3.10 -19.78
C ASN A 372 12.66 -3.85 -21.07
N ALA A 373 12.32 -5.13 -20.91
CA ALA A 373 12.06 -6.03 -22.02
C ALA A 373 10.77 -5.70 -22.79
N ILE A 374 9.85 -4.93 -22.19
CA ILE A 374 8.66 -4.39 -22.87
C ILE A 374 9.02 -3.68 -24.19
N ARG A 375 10.20 -3.06 -24.26
CA ARG A 375 10.71 -2.37 -25.47
C ARG A 375 10.91 -3.28 -26.69
N ARG A 376 10.88 -4.60 -26.48
CA ARG A 376 11.01 -5.63 -27.51
C ARG A 376 9.66 -6.23 -27.90
N ASP A 377 8.61 -5.92 -27.16
CA ASP A 377 7.25 -6.32 -27.49
C ASP A 377 6.67 -5.38 -28.56
N GLU A 378 5.70 -5.88 -29.31
CA GLU A 378 5.07 -5.17 -30.42
C GLU A 378 4.53 -3.78 -30.02
N ASN A 379 3.92 -3.69 -28.84
CA ASN A 379 3.25 -2.48 -28.35
C ASN A 379 4.04 -1.74 -27.25
N GLY A 380 5.35 -2.00 -27.16
CA GLY A 380 6.21 -1.48 -26.10
C GLY A 380 7.39 -0.62 -26.54
N ALA A 381 7.56 -0.40 -27.85
CA ALA A 381 8.73 0.27 -28.41
C ALA A 381 8.93 1.72 -27.93
N ASP A 382 7.86 2.40 -27.54
CA ASP A 382 7.84 3.77 -27.00
C ASP A 382 8.22 3.85 -25.50
N PHE A 383 8.31 2.70 -24.82
CA PHE A 383 8.61 2.67 -23.39
C PHE A 383 9.96 3.32 -23.08
N SER A 384 9.93 4.27 -22.16
CA SER A 384 11.07 5.07 -21.71
C SER A 384 10.79 5.65 -20.31
N LEU A 385 11.82 6.19 -19.65
CA LEU A 385 11.61 6.91 -18.38
C LEU A 385 10.69 8.12 -18.59
N SER A 386 10.92 8.89 -19.66
CA SER A 386 10.07 10.04 -20.02
C SER A 386 8.64 9.64 -20.31
N PHE A 387 8.40 8.48 -20.95
CA PHE A 387 7.06 7.95 -21.14
C PHE A 387 6.36 7.75 -19.78
N CYS A 388 7.02 7.09 -18.82
CA CYS A 388 6.46 6.83 -17.50
C CYS A 388 6.14 8.13 -16.75
N GLN A 389 7.08 9.09 -16.77
CA GLN A 389 6.91 10.39 -16.12
C GLN A 389 5.76 11.20 -16.74
N ASN A 390 5.67 11.23 -18.07
CA ASN A 390 4.61 11.95 -18.78
C ASN A 390 3.23 11.33 -18.49
N LEU A 391 3.11 10.01 -18.50
CA LEU A 391 1.86 9.32 -18.19
C LEU A 391 1.46 9.55 -16.72
N ALA A 392 2.41 9.47 -15.78
CA ALA A 392 2.16 9.74 -14.37
C ALA A 392 1.70 11.19 -14.14
N GLN A 393 2.37 12.17 -14.76
CA GLN A 393 1.96 13.58 -14.73
C GLN A 393 0.58 13.81 -15.35
N GLN A 394 0.28 13.13 -16.46
CA GLN A 394 -1.02 13.24 -17.12
C GLN A 394 -2.17 12.75 -16.23
N VAL A 395 -1.96 11.64 -15.51
CA VAL A 395 -3.03 10.99 -14.72
C VAL A 395 -3.15 11.57 -13.32
N PHE A 396 -2.02 11.80 -12.63
CA PHE A 396 -2.02 12.23 -11.23
C PHE A 396 -1.79 13.73 -11.04
N GLY A 397 -1.50 14.49 -12.11
CA GLY A 397 -1.00 15.86 -11.95
C GLY A 397 0.23 15.88 -11.05
N ASP A 398 0.45 16.94 -10.28
CA ASP A 398 1.68 17.10 -9.49
C ASP A 398 1.84 16.07 -8.34
N MET A 399 0.77 15.35 -7.99
CA MET A 399 0.79 14.29 -6.96
C MET A 399 1.75 13.15 -7.30
N TRP A 400 2.08 12.92 -8.58
CA TRP A 400 2.96 11.81 -8.98
C TRP A 400 4.37 11.90 -8.37
N THR A 401 4.79 13.09 -7.95
CA THR A 401 6.08 13.33 -7.28
C THR A 401 6.18 12.68 -5.91
N GLY A 402 5.08 12.13 -5.39
CA GLY A 402 4.99 11.52 -4.06
C GLY A 402 4.77 12.54 -2.94
N GLU A 403 4.44 13.78 -3.28
CA GLU A 403 4.10 14.81 -2.31
C GLU A 403 2.81 14.46 -1.55
N VAL A 404 2.89 14.52 -0.22
CA VAL A 404 1.76 14.23 0.66
C VAL A 404 0.73 15.35 0.56
N GLN A 405 -0.49 14.97 0.19
CA GLN A 405 -1.66 15.83 0.14
C GLN A 405 -2.39 15.76 1.47
N MET A 406 -2.77 16.92 2.01
CA MET A 406 -3.69 16.98 3.15
C MET A 406 -5.13 16.84 2.62
N MET A 407 -5.99 16.17 3.39
CA MET A 407 -7.43 16.22 3.08
C MET A 407 -7.92 17.68 3.23
N PRO A 408 -8.82 18.16 2.36
CA PRO A 408 -9.30 19.53 2.45
C PRO A 408 -10.01 19.76 3.80
N SER A 409 -9.55 20.74 4.58
CA SER A 409 -10.26 21.14 5.81
C SER A 409 -11.57 21.85 5.47
N ASP A 410 -12.62 21.64 6.26
CA ASP A 410 -13.93 22.31 6.12
C ASP A 410 -13.81 23.86 6.01
N ASP A 411 -12.78 24.45 6.61
CA ASP A 411 -12.51 25.89 6.56
C ASP A 411 -12.07 26.43 5.19
N ALA A 412 -11.51 25.57 4.32
CA ALA A 412 -10.98 25.99 3.02
C ALA A 412 -12.09 26.32 2.01
N ASP A 413 -13.25 25.65 2.12
CA ASP A 413 -14.41 25.92 1.26
C ASP A 413 -15.23 27.14 1.73
N ALA A 414 -15.13 27.51 3.00
CA ALA A 414 -15.70 28.76 3.50
C ALA A 414 -14.99 29.99 2.90
N ALA A 415 -13.67 29.90 2.66
CA ALA A 415 -12.87 30.97 2.05
C ALA A 415 -13.14 31.15 0.55
N SER A 416 -13.45 30.07 -0.20
CA SER A 416 -13.78 30.14 -1.63
C SER A 416 -15.19 30.72 -1.86
N LYS A 417 -16.15 30.41 -0.97
CA LYS A 417 -17.53 30.93 -1.00
C LYS A 417 -17.65 32.39 -0.53
N THR A 418 -16.73 32.89 0.29
CA THR A 418 -16.70 34.32 0.68
C THR A 418 -16.04 35.23 -0.35
N GLN A 419 -15.14 34.73 -1.21
CA GLN A 419 -14.57 35.53 -2.30
C GLN A 419 -15.54 35.68 -3.48
N THR A 420 -16.33 34.66 -3.81
CA THR A 420 -17.34 34.71 -4.88
C THR A 420 -18.56 35.57 -4.53
N SER A 421 -18.96 35.65 -3.25
CA SER A 421 -20.06 36.52 -2.82
C SER A 421 -19.68 38.00 -2.66
N LYS A 422 -18.38 38.33 -2.51
CA LYS A 422 -17.90 39.73 -2.54
C LYS A 422 -17.75 40.27 -3.95
N ALA A 423 -17.47 39.43 -4.95
CA ALA A 423 -17.42 39.84 -6.35
C ALA A 423 -18.82 40.08 -6.98
N ALA A 424 -19.88 39.46 -6.44
CA ALA A 424 -21.25 39.60 -6.93
C ALA A 424 -22.02 40.82 -6.37
N LYS A 425 -21.41 41.61 -5.48
CA LYS A 425 -22.02 42.84 -4.90
C LYS A 425 -21.37 44.14 -5.36
N SER A 426 -20.45 44.09 -6.31
CA SER A 426 -19.89 45.26 -6.99
C SER A 426 -20.12 45.17 -8.50
N ASN A 427 -21.37 45.37 -8.92
CA ASN A 427 -21.74 45.84 -10.26
C ASN A 427 -23.14 46.44 -10.22
#